data_AF-A0A972WEM2-F1
#
_entry.id   AF-A0A972WEM2-F1
#
_cell.length_a   1.000
_cell.length_b   1.000
_cell.length_c   1.000
_cell.angle_alpha   90.00
_cell.angle_beta   90.00
_cell.angle_gamma   90.00
#
_symmetry.space_group_name_H-M   'P 1'
#
loop_
_entity.id
_entity.type
_entity.pdbx_description
1 polymer ?
#
loop_
_entity_poly.entity_id
_entity_poly.type
_entity_poly.pdbx_seq_one_letter_code
_entity_poly.pdbx_strand_id
1 'polypeptide(L)'
;MDDLLSEKEQIEQLRSWWSVYGNYVIGGIVIGAGFLFGINQYQTSKLQAQLEASSAYESLMEYVVEGDLDDAETKASEIAANYGETTYAAQAGLAMARLYMDKNRDQDAAVALLGV
;
A
#
# COMPACT_ATOMS: atom_id res chain seq x y z
N MET A 1 -21.94 -46.14 34.39
CA MET A 1 -22.41 -44.98 35.18
C MET A 1 -21.29 -43.98 35.42
N ASP A 2 -20.04 -44.42 35.55
CA ASP A 2 -18.87 -43.52 35.70
C ASP A 2 -18.58 -42.63 34.48
N ASP A 3 -18.74 -43.11 33.24
CA ASP A 3 -18.50 -42.27 32.04
C ASP A 3 -19.42 -41.03 31.99
N LEU A 4 -20.70 -41.20 32.37
CA LEU A 4 -21.67 -40.10 32.38
C LEU A 4 -21.38 -39.05 33.46
N LEU A 5 -20.73 -39.44 34.56
CA LEU A 5 -20.30 -38.53 35.62
C LEU A 5 -19.08 -37.72 35.17
N SER A 6 -18.10 -38.38 34.54
CA SER A 6 -16.93 -37.74 33.95
C SER A 6 -17.30 -36.74 32.85
N GLU A 7 -18.21 -37.11 31.93
CA GLU A 7 -18.69 -36.20 30.88
C GLU A 7 -19.37 -34.95 31.44
N LYS A 8 -20.19 -35.11 32.49
CA LYS A 8 -20.87 -33.99 33.15
C LYS A 8 -19.87 -33.04 33.80
N GLU A 9 -18.91 -33.57 34.55
CA GLU A 9 -17.87 -32.75 35.19
C GLU A 9 -17.01 -32.00 34.17
N GLN A 10 -16.67 -32.63 33.04
CA GLN A 10 -15.92 -31.98 31.95
C GLN A 10 -16.70 -30.84 31.31
N ILE A 11 -18.00 -31.04 31.05
CA ILE A 11 -18.87 -29.99 30.50
C ILE A 11 -19.01 -28.82 31.48
N GLU A 12 -19.12 -29.10 32.77
CA GLU A 12 -19.29 -28.08 33.80
C GLU A 12 -18.02 -27.25 33.99
N GLN A 13 -16.84 -27.88 33.92
CA GLN A 13 -15.54 -27.20 33.89
C GLN A 13 -15.39 -26.30 32.65
N LEU A 14 -15.76 -26.80 31.47
CA LEU A 14 -15.70 -26.01 30.23
C LEU A 14 -16.66 -24.82 30.27
N ARG A 15 -17.86 -25.03 30.82
CA ARG A 15 -18.88 -23.98 30.99
C ARG A 15 -18.41 -22.89 31.97
N SER A 16 -17.77 -23.29 33.06
CA SER A 16 -17.18 -22.36 34.03
C SER A 16 -16.01 -21.58 33.43
N TRP A 17 -15.11 -22.24 32.69
CA TRP A 17 -14.03 -21.57 31.99
C TRP A 17 -14.57 -20.56 30.97
N TRP A 18 -15.59 -20.94 30.18
CA TRP A 18 -16.19 -20.05 29.19
C TRP A 18 -16.94 -18.87 29.83
N SER A 19 -17.63 -19.05 30.96
CA SER A 19 -18.30 -17.95 31.63
C SER A 19 -17.33 -16.91 32.19
N VAL A 20 -16.12 -17.34 32.58
CA VAL A 20 -15.06 -16.46 33.09
C VAL A 20 -14.25 -15.82 31.95
N TYR A 21 -13.88 -16.60 30.92
CA TYR A 21 -12.91 -16.17 29.91
C TYR A 21 -13.49 -15.91 28.51
N GLY A 22 -14.75 -16.30 28.24
CA GLY A 22 -15.36 -16.22 26.91
C GLY A 22 -15.30 -14.82 26.29
N ASN A 23 -15.48 -13.77 27.10
CA ASN A 23 -15.36 -12.39 26.63
C ASN A 23 -13.94 -12.03 26.18
N TYR A 24 -12.90 -12.53 26.85
CA TYR A 24 -11.51 -12.32 26.45
C TYR A 24 -11.14 -13.11 25.19
N VAL A 25 -11.67 -14.33 25.05
CA VAL A 25 -11.49 -15.15 23.84
C VAL A 25 -12.11 -14.45 22.63
N ILE A 26 -13.37 -14.00 22.76
CA ILE A 26 -14.06 -13.25 21.71
C ILE A 26 -13.31 -11.96 21.40
N GLY A 27 -12.88 -11.21 22.43
CA GLY A 27 -12.09 -10.00 22.25
C GLY A 27 -10.79 -10.24 21.48
N GLY A 28 -10.07 -11.30 21.82
CA GLY A 28 -8.85 -11.71 21.10
C GLY A 28 -9.10 -12.07 19.64
N ILE A 29 -10.18 -12.80 19.36
CA ILE A 29 -10.57 -13.14 17.98
C ILE A 29 -10.91 -11.88 17.19
N VAL A 30 -11.69 -10.95 17.75
CA VAL A 30 -12.07 -9.70 17.08
C VAL A 30 -10.85 -8.85 16.77
N ILE A 31 -9.93 -8.70 17.74
CA ILE A 31 -8.69 -7.96 17.56
C ILE A 31 -7.82 -8.63 16.48
N GLY A 32 -7.65 -9.95 16.55
CA GLY A 32 -6.86 -10.71 15.58
C GLY A 32 -7.44 -10.59 14.16
N ALA A 33 -8.75 -10.75 14.01
CA ALA A 33 -9.43 -10.59 12.73
C ALA A 33 -9.30 -9.15 12.19
N GLY A 34 -9.47 -8.14 13.06
CA GLY A 34 -9.31 -6.74 12.69
C GLY A 34 -7.89 -6.42 12.22
N PHE A 35 -6.87 -6.95 12.90
CA PHE A 35 -5.47 -6.76 12.53
C PHE A 35 -5.14 -7.39 11.18
N LEU A 36 -5.57 -8.64 10.95
CA LEU A 36 -5.39 -9.34 9.67
C LEU A 36 -6.08 -8.59 8.52
N PHE A 37 -7.33 -8.16 8.73
CA PHE A 37 -8.07 -7.42 7.73
C PHE A 37 -7.43 -6.06 7.43
N GLY A 38 -7.00 -5.32 8.47
CA GLY A 38 -6.34 -4.03 8.31
C GLY A 38 -5.06 -4.12 7.49
N ILE A 39 -4.18 -5.08 7.81
CA ILE A 39 -2.93 -5.28 7.06
C ILE A 39 -3.19 -5.76 5.63
N ASN A 40 -4.18 -6.62 5.41
CA ASN A 40 -4.53 -7.08 4.08
C ASN A 40 -5.06 -5.91 3.21
N GLN A 41 -5.96 -5.11 3.75
CA GLN A 41 -6.53 -3.95 3.06
C GLN A 41 -5.46 -2.91 2.73
N TYR A 42 -4.56 -2.62 3.69
CA TYR A 42 -3.44 -1.70 3.49
C TYR A 42 -2.50 -2.18 2.37
N GLN A 43 -2.09 -3.46 2.39
CA GLN A 43 -1.24 -4.02 1.34
C GLN A 43 -1.90 -4.01 -0.03
N THR A 44 -3.20 -4.31 -0.09
CA THR A 44 -3.97 -4.31 -1.35
C THR A 44 -4.05 -2.91 -1.94
N SER A 45 -4.36 -1.91 -1.11
CA SER A 45 -4.38 -0.51 -1.55
C SER A 45 -3.02 -0.03 -2.03
N LYS A 46 -1.93 -0.39 -1.32
CA LYS A 46 -0.56 -0.07 -1.76
C LYS A 46 -0.20 -0.74 -3.08
N LEU A 47 -0.57 -2.01 -3.26
CA LEU A 47 -0.33 -2.74 -4.51
C LEU A 47 -1.09 -2.11 -5.68
N GLN A 48 -2.35 -1.75 -5.47
CA GLN A 48 -3.15 -1.10 -6.50
C GLN A 48 -2.56 0.25 -6.92
N ALA A 49 -2.18 1.09 -5.94
CA ALA A 49 -1.51 2.36 -6.23
C ALA A 49 -0.21 2.18 -7.03
N GLN A 50 0.58 1.14 -6.72
CA GLN A 50 1.79 0.81 -7.48
C GLN A 50 1.50 0.38 -8.93
N LEU A 51 0.42 -0.39 -9.16
CA LEU A 51 0.01 -0.80 -10.50
C LEU A 51 -0.47 0.38 -11.34
N GLU A 52 -1.30 1.25 -10.76
CA GLU A 52 -1.79 2.46 -11.43
C GLU A 52 -0.65 3.43 -11.72
N ALA A 53 0.29 3.60 -10.78
CA ALA A 53 1.48 4.41 -10.96
C ALA A 53 2.42 3.86 -12.05
N SER A 54 2.57 2.53 -12.13
CA SER A 54 3.33 1.87 -13.21
C SER A 54 2.76 2.24 -14.57
N SER A 55 1.44 2.14 -14.73
CA SER A 55 0.77 2.48 -16.00
C SER A 55 0.92 3.97 -16.33
N ALA A 56 0.77 4.85 -15.34
CA ALA A 56 0.98 6.28 -15.55
C ALA A 56 2.43 6.61 -15.94
N TYR A 57 3.40 5.92 -15.34
CA TYR A 57 4.82 6.05 -15.67
C TYR A 57 5.13 5.56 -17.09
N GLU A 58 4.51 4.47 -17.55
CA GLU A 58 4.64 4.02 -18.94
C GLU A 58 4.18 5.11 -19.91
N SER A 59 3.03 5.75 -19.66
CA SER A 59 2.57 6.88 -20.47
C SER A 59 3.50 8.09 -20.39
N LEU A 60 4.07 8.39 -19.23
CA LEU A 60 5.08 9.44 -19.10
C LEU A 60 6.28 9.15 -20.01
N MET A 61 6.74 7.90 -20.04
CA MET A 61 7.90 7.51 -20.84
C MET A 61 7.68 7.67 -22.34
N GLU A 62 6.45 7.56 -22.83
CA GLU A 62 6.12 7.86 -24.24
C GLU A 62 6.47 9.32 -24.58
N TYR A 63 5.98 10.28 -23.77
CA TYR A 63 6.30 11.70 -23.94
C TYR A 63 7.79 12.01 -23.76
N VAL A 64 8.44 11.37 -22.79
CA VAL A 64 9.89 11.53 -22.57
C VAL A 64 10.70 11.07 -23.78
N VAL A 65 10.32 9.95 -24.40
CA VAL A 65 10.99 9.42 -25.60
C VAL A 65 10.74 10.32 -26.82
N GLU A 66 9.53 10.84 -26.96
CA GLU A 66 9.20 11.81 -28.01
C GLU A 66 9.85 13.17 -27.77
N GLY A 67 10.33 13.42 -26.55
CA GLY A 67 10.90 14.68 -26.13
C GLY A 67 9.83 15.79 -26.01
N ASP A 68 8.57 15.41 -25.85
CA ASP A 68 7.46 16.32 -25.58
C ASP A 68 7.51 16.72 -24.10
N LEU A 69 8.02 17.93 -23.87
CA LEU A 69 8.28 18.40 -22.52
C LEU A 69 7.00 18.81 -21.79
N ASP A 70 6.04 19.39 -22.49
CA ASP A 70 4.84 19.98 -21.88
C ASP A 70 3.90 18.85 -21.41
N ASP A 71 3.71 17.82 -22.23
CA ASP A 71 2.93 16.65 -21.87
C ASP A 71 3.64 15.80 -20.80
N ALA A 72 4.98 15.67 -20.87
CA ALA A 72 5.75 14.98 -19.85
C ALA A 72 5.68 15.68 -18.49
N GLU A 73 5.77 17.02 -18.45
CA GLU A 73 5.61 17.81 -17.21
C GLU A 73 4.22 17.61 -16.59
N THR A 74 3.18 17.63 -17.43
CA THR A 74 1.79 17.41 -17.00
C THR A 74 1.64 16.01 -16.41
N LYS A 75 2.16 14.99 -17.10
CA LYS A 75 2.04 13.60 -16.65
C LYS A 75 2.87 13.31 -15.41
N ALA A 76 4.08 13.85 -15.31
CA ALA A 76 4.92 13.74 -14.12
C ALA A 76 4.28 14.41 -12.90
N SER A 77 3.61 15.55 -13.09
CA SER A 77 2.86 16.22 -12.02
C SER A 77 1.67 15.40 -11.54
N GLU A 78 0.94 14.74 -12.45
CA GLU A 78 -0.13 13.80 -12.11
C GLU A 78 0.41 12.62 -11.27
N ILE A 79 1.56 12.06 -11.65
CA ILE A 79 2.19 10.96 -10.91
C ILE A 79 2.63 11.42 -9.51
N ALA A 80 3.24 12.60 -9.38
CA ALA A 80 3.66 13.13 -8.09
C ALA A 80 2.46 13.39 -7.15
N ALA A 81 1.36 13.93 -7.69
CA ALA A 81 0.16 14.25 -6.92
C ALA A 81 -0.61 13.00 -6.46
N ASN A 82 -0.75 12.00 -7.34
CA ASN A 82 -1.63 10.85 -7.09
C ASN A 82 -0.86 9.63 -6.56
N TYR A 83 0.42 9.51 -6.88
CA TYR A 83 1.22 8.31 -6.63
C TYR A 83 2.58 8.61 -5.99
N GLY A 84 2.72 9.76 -5.31
CA GLY A 84 3.98 10.20 -4.69
C GLY A 84 4.62 9.21 -3.71
N GLU A 85 3.83 8.32 -3.10
CA GLU A 85 4.35 7.27 -2.19
C GLU A 85 4.89 6.02 -2.92
N THR A 86 4.78 5.99 -4.25
CA THR A 86 5.24 4.86 -5.07
C THR A 86 6.66 5.08 -5.57
N THR A 87 7.36 3.97 -5.87
CA THR A 87 8.70 4.04 -6.47
C THR A 87 8.66 4.67 -7.86
N TYR A 88 7.50 4.61 -8.54
CA TYR A 88 7.32 5.19 -9.86
C TYR A 88 7.31 6.72 -9.86
N ALA A 89 6.92 7.38 -8.76
CA ALA A 89 7.06 8.82 -8.64
C ALA A 89 8.53 9.26 -8.63
N ALA A 90 9.37 8.54 -7.88
CA ALA A 90 10.82 8.73 -7.88
C ALA A 90 11.43 8.48 -9.28
N GLN A 91 10.99 7.43 -9.98
CA GLN A 91 11.43 7.15 -11.35
C GLN A 91 10.98 8.23 -12.35
N ALA A 92 9.76 8.76 -12.21
CA ALA A 92 9.26 9.86 -13.02
C ALA A 92 10.14 11.11 -12.85
N GLY A 93 10.53 11.45 -11.62
CA GLY A 93 11.45 12.56 -11.34
C GLY A 93 12.81 12.38 -12.02
N LEU A 94 13.37 11.16 -12.00
CA LEU A 94 14.62 10.84 -12.70
C LEU A 94 14.49 10.96 -14.23
N ALA A 95 13.39 10.45 -14.81
CA ALA A 95 13.12 10.55 -16.23
C ALA A 95 12.96 12.01 -16.68
N MET A 96 12.22 12.81 -15.91
CA MET A 96 12.08 14.24 -16.15
C MET A 96 13.39 14.99 -16.01
N ALA A 97 14.21 14.67 -15.00
CA ALA A 97 15.52 15.30 -14.84
C ALA A 97 16.40 15.10 -16.08
N ARG A 98 16.40 13.88 -16.65
CA ARG A 98 17.10 13.61 -17.92
C ARG A 98 16.51 14.43 -19.07
N LEU A 99 15.19 14.45 -19.22
CA LEU A 99 14.54 15.21 -20.29
C LEU A 99 14.84 16.71 -20.18
N TYR A 100 14.84 17.27 -18.98
CA TYR A 100 15.23 18.67 -18.74
C TYR A 100 16.67 18.94 -19.17
N MET A 101 17.61 18.04 -18.86
CA MET A 101 19.00 18.16 -19.32
C MET A 101 19.09 18.14 -20.86
N ASP A 102 18.35 17.25 -21.52
CA ASP A 102 18.30 17.19 -22.99
C ASP A 102 17.72 18.49 -23.61
N LYS A 103 16.93 19.24 -22.84
CA LYS A 103 16.37 20.55 -23.19
C LYS A 103 17.18 21.73 -22.66
N ASN A 104 18.36 21.51 -22.08
CA ASN A 104 19.21 22.53 -21.45
C ASN A 104 18.55 23.30 -20.28
N ARG A 105 17.64 22.65 -19.54
CA ARG A 105 16.94 23.17 -18.36
C ARG A 105 17.55 22.59 -17.06
N ASP A 106 18.84 22.82 -16.86
CA ASP A 106 19.61 22.17 -15.78
C ASP A 106 19.10 22.49 -14.36
N GLN A 107 18.54 23.69 -14.15
CA GLN A 107 17.93 24.06 -12.87
C GLN A 107 16.67 23.24 -12.59
N ASP A 108 15.83 23.04 -13.61
CA ASP A 108 14.61 22.24 -13.49
C ASP A 108 14.95 20.76 -13.33
N ALA A 109 16.02 20.29 -13.97
CA ALA A 109 16.55 18.95 -13.73
C ALA A 109 16.96 18.73 -12.27
N ALA A 110 17.65 19.70 -11.66
CA ALA A 110 18.02 19.63 -10.26
C ALA A 110 16.78 19.63 -9.34
N VAL A 111 15.76 20.45 -9.65
CA VAL A 111 14.50 20.49 -8.90
C VAL A 111 13.74 19.18 -8.99
N ALA A 112 13.66 18.58 -10.18
CA ALA A 112 13.02 17.28 -10.39
C ALA A 112 13.63 16.16 -9.53
N LEU A 113 14.93 16.25 -9.20
CA LEU A 113 15.62 15.31 -8.33
C LEU A 113 15.41 15.57 -6.83
N LEU A 114 14.97 16.76 -6.42
CA LEU A 114 14.72 17.06 -5.00
C LEU A 114 13.45 16.40 -4.46
N GLY A 115 12.55 15.97 -5.36
CA GLY A 115 11.32 15.23 -5.03
C GLY A 115 11.44 13.71 -5.15
N VAL A 116 12.63 13.20 -5.49
CA VAL A 116 12.97 11.76 -5.59
C VAL A 116 13.48 11.26 -4.24
#